data_AF-A0A3L8SN97-F1
#
_entry.id   AF-A0A3L8SN97-F1
#
_cell.length_a   1.000
_cell.length_b   1.000
_cell.length_c   1.000
_cell.angle_alpha   90.00
_cell.angle_beta   90.00
_cell.angle_gamma   90.00
#
_symmetry.space_group_name_H-M   'P 1'
#
loop_
_entity.id
_entity.type
_entity.pdbx_description
1 polymer ?
#
loop_
_entity_poly.entity_id
_entity_poly.type
_entity_poly.pdbx_seq_one_letter_code
_entity_poly.pdbx_strand_id
1 'polypeptide(L)'
;MDGAGRPTYSDFLAFLDKEPRALTAFHVIETQEPPRRLVLTPTHLLFVAENASAPTAHFRPIFASLVRPGHFVLVVAGGGSLQPAEVVRVWDRRDVGAYAPLTRHGTLVVDGVVASCFALVQEQQLAQLAFWPLRLYHSLVGWPGVQGDGVHWYSGLLYRLGRLLLPPDSFHPLGISQAES
;
A
#
# COMPACT_ATOMS: atom_id res chain seq x y z
N MET A 1 -4.88 9.77 -0.69
CA MET A 1 -5.17 10.98 0.11
C MET A 1 -3.96 11.89 0.17
N ASP A 2 -4.18 13.19 0.29
CA ASP A 2 -3.10 14.16 0.48
C ASP A 2 -2.52 14.09 1.91
N GLY A 3 -1.51 14.90 2.21
CA GLY A 3 -0.90 14.96 3.55
C GLY A 3 -1.84 15.45 4.66
N ALA A 4 -3.00 16.04 4.29
CA ALA A 4 -4.04 16.45 5.23
C ALA A 4 -5.13 15.37 5.41
N GLY A 5 -4.95 14.18 4.82
CA GLY A 5 -5.93 13.09 4.90
C GLY A 5 -7.16 13.30 4.03
N ARG A 6 -7.11 14.20 3.03
CA ARG A 6 -8.23 14.46 2.13
C ARG A 6 -8.15 13.58 0.88
N PRO A 7 -9.28 13.07 0.39
CA PRO A 7 -9.33 12.35 -0.88
C PRO A 7 -9.04 13.32 -2.02
N THR A 8 -8.09 12.97 -2.88
CA THR A 8 -7.67 13.78 -4.03
C THR A 8 -7.12 12.87 -5.13
N TYR A 9 -7.14 13.35 -6.36
CA TYR A 9 -6.47 12.69 -7.47
C TYR A 9 -4.95 12.84 -7.37
N SER A 10 -4.25 11.85 -7.87
CA SER A 10 -2.80 11.81 -7.89
C SER A 10 -2.32 11.14 -9.16
N ASP A 11 -1.28 11.70 -9.75
CA ASP A 11 -0.66 11.09 -10.92
C ASP A 11 -0.08 9.72 -10.56
N PHE A 12 -0.29 8.77 -11.47
CA PHE A 12 0.40 7.50 -11.49
C PHE A 12 1.83 7.72 -12.03
N LEU A 13 2.82 7.17 -11.34
CA LEU A 13 4.22 7.38 -11.66
C LEU A 13 4.93 6.13 -12.14
N ALA A 14 4.67 4.98 -11.53
CA ALA A 14 5.25 3.69 -11.90
C ALA A 14 4.57 2.53 -11.19
N PHE A 15 4.84 1.30 -11.61
CA PHE A 15 4.68 0.14 -10.74
C PHE A 15 5.99 -0.07 -9.97
N LEU A 16 5.92 -0.19 -8.64
CA LEU A 16 7.06 -0.62 -7.83
C LEU A 16 7.37 -2.10 -8.03
N ASP A 17 6.33 -2.86 -8.34
CA ASP A 17 6.33 -4.27 -8.68
C ASP A 17 5.10 -4.58 -9.55
N LYS A 18 5.27 -5.48 -10.53
CA LYS A 18 4.26 -5.83 -11.53
C LYS A 18 4.43 -7.28 -11.96
N GLU A 19 3.67 -8.19 -11.38
CA GLU A 19 3.71 -9.61 -11.69
C GLU A 19 2.36 -10.11 -12.21
N PRO A 20 2.03 -9.90 -13.51
CA PRO A 20 0.69 -10.16 -14.04
C PRO A 20 0.33 -11.65 -14.11
N ARG A 21 1.31 -12.55 -13.97
CA ARG A 21 1.16 -14.00 -14.14
C ARG A 21 1.57 -14.82 -12.91
N ALA A 22 2.09 -14.18 -11.87
CA ALA A 22 2.50 -14.88 -10.67
C ALA A 22 1.29 -15.32 -9.86
N LEU A 23 1.35 -16.52 -9.29
CA LEU A 23 0.39 -16.99 -8.30
C LEU A 23 0.81 -16.45 -6.93
N THR A 24 0.05 -15.48 -6.41
CA THR A 24 0.43 -14.70 -5.24
C THR A 24 -0.53 -14.99 -4.08
N ALA A 25 0.01 -15.00 -2.85
CA ALA A 25 -0.79 -15.05 -1.64
C ALA A 25 -1.32 -13.65 -1.30
N PHE A 26 -2.62 -13.56 -1.07
CA PHE A 26 -3.34 -12.36 -0.73
C PHE A 26 -4.06 -12.51 0.60
N HIS A 27 -4.13 -11.41 1.32
CA HIS A 27 -5.01 -11.20 2.44
C HIS A 27 -6.26 -10.49 1.93
N VAL A 28 -7.43 -10.92 2.38
CA VAL A 28 -8.71 -10.31 2.02
C VAL A 28 -9.32 -9.69 3.27
N ILE A 29 -9.69 -8.42 3.16
CA ILE A 29 -10.28 -7.63 4.24
C ILE A 29 -11.67 -7.18 3.79
N GLU A 30 -12.68 -7.53 4.56
CA GLU A 30 -14.06 -7.08 4.35
C GLU A 30 -14.54 -6.15 5.45
N THR A 31 -15.27 -5.11 5.04
CA THR A 31 -15.89 -4.15 5.95
C THR A 31 -17.42 -4.27 5.96
N GLN A 32 -18.06 -3.81 7.03
CA GLN A 32 -19.52 -3.89 7.17
C GLN A 32 -20.25 -2.71 6.52
N GLU A 33 -19.95 -1.49 6.97
CA GLU A 33 -20.67 -0.28 6.59
C GLU A 33 -19.70 0.85 6.27
N PRO A 34 -19.53 1.22 4.98
CA PRO A 34 -20.06 0.55 3.79
C PRO A 34 -19.36 -0.79 3.54
N PRO A 35 -20.04 -1.74 2.86
CA PRO A 35 -19.44 -3.02 2.51
C PRO A 35 -18.38 -2.82 1.43
N ARG A 36 -17.13 -3.11 1.78
CA ARG A 36 -15.98 -3.12 0.88
C ARG A 36 -15.25 -4.44 1.03
N ARG A 37 -14.54 -4.83 -0.02
CA ARG A 37 -13.69 -6.02 -0.04
C ARG A 37 -12.38 -5.65 -0.72
N LEU A 38 -11.32 -5.58 0.06
CA LEU A 38 -9.98 -5.29 -0.43
C LEU A 38 -9.14 -6.56 -0.47
N VAL A 39 -8.46 -6.79 -1.59
CA VAL A 39 -7.53 -7.91 -1.78
C VAL A 39 -6.12 -7.33 -1.97
N LEU A 40 -5.20 -7.65 -1.07
CA LEU A 40 -3.84 -7.11 -1.08
C LEU A 40 -2.83 -8.12 -0.51
N THR A 41 -1.54 -7.94 -0.81
CA THR A 41 -0.52 -8.84 -0.23
C THR A 41 -0.46 -8.67 1.30
N PRO A 42 -0.10 -9.71 2.07
CA PRO A 42 0.03 -9.59 3.53
C PRO A 42 1.00 -8.50 3.99
N THR A 43 1.95 -8.14 3.12
CA THR A 43 3.00 -7.15 3.32
C THR A 43 2.55 -5.71 3.01
N HIS A 44 1.41 -5.52 2.35
CA HIS A 44 0.97 -4.18 1.95
C HIS A 44 0.54 -3.36 3.17
N LEU A 45 0.84 -2.05 3.17
CA LEU A 45 0.44 -1.18 4.28
C LEU A 45 -0.97 -0.64 4.10
N LEU A 46 -1.78 -0.81 5.16
CA LEU A 46 -3.13 -0.28 5.27
C LEU A 46 -3.20 0.72 6.41
N PHE A 47 -3.98 1.78 6.21
CA PHE A 47 -4.25 2.78 7.25
C PHE A 47 -5.34 2.25 8.18
N VAL A 48 -4.97 2.02 9.44
CA VAL A 48 -5.82 1.34 10.43
C VAL A 48 -5.92 2.13 11.73
N ALA A 49 -7.10 2.10 12.35
CA ALA A 49 -7.35 2.60 13.70
C ALA A 49 -8.09 1.55 14.55
N GLU A 50 -7.98 1.66 15.87
CA GLU A 50 -8.70 0.80 16.82
C GLU A 50 -10.12 1.29 17.12
N ASN A 51 -10.46 2.51 16.73
CA ASN A 51 -11.75 3.13 17.05
C ASN A 51 -12.29 3.92 15.84
N ALA A 52 -13.60 3.77 15.57
CA ALA A 52 -14.34 4.52 14.56
C ALA A 52 -14.24 6.05 14.72
N SER A 53 -14.17 6.56 15.95
CA SER A 53 -14.13 8.00 16.21
C SER A 53 -12.75 8.62 16.02
N ALA A 54 -11.73 7.83 15.67
CA ALA A 54 -10.39 8.34 15.43
C ALA A 54 -10.40 9.29 14.22
N PRO A 55 -9.84 10.51 14.34
CA PRO A 55 -9.58 11.35 13.18
C PRO A 55 -8.77 10.60 12.13
N THR A 56 -9.00 10.88 10.84
CA THR A 56 -8.26 10.26 9.72
C THR A 56 -6.75 10.34 9.89
N ALA A 57 -6.24 11.42 10.50
CA ALA A 57 -4.81 11.62 10.79
C ALA A 57 -4.22 10.62 11.81
N HIS A 58 -5.06 9.94 12.60
CA HIS A 58 -4.63 8.95 13.60
C HIS A 58 -4.62 7.52 13.06
N PHE A 59 -5.06 7.30 11.82
CA PHE A 59 -4.94 6.00 11.18
C PHE A 59 -3.48 5.72 10.86
N ARG A 60 -2.92 4.67 11.46
CA ARG A 60 -1.52 4.33 11.32
C ARG A 60 -1.35 3.29 10.20
N PRO A 61 -0.28 3.40 9.40
CA PRO A 61 0.07 2.36 8.46
C PRO A 61 0.52 1.11 9.21
N ILE A 62 -0.16 -0.01 8.98
CA ILE A 62 0.24 -1.34 9.48
C ILE A 62 0.21 -2.34 8.33
N PHE A 63 0.95 -3.44 8.48
CA PHE A 63 0.89 -4.53 7.52
C PHE A 63 -0.49 -5.16 7.46
N ALA A 64 -0.94 -5.52 6.26
CA ALA A 64 -2.23 -6.17 6.04
C ALA A 64 -2.38 -7.44 6.88
N SER A 65 -1.30 -8.21 7.06
CA SER A 65 -1.24 -9.40 7.91
C SER A 65 -1.56 -9.16 9.39
N LEU A 66 -1.48 -7.91 9.86
CA LEU A 66 -1.78 -7.51 11.23
C LEU A 66 -3.21 -6.98 11.40
N VAL A 67 -3.97 -6.85 10.31
CA VAL A 67 -5.36 -6.40 10.36
C VAL A 67 -6.24 -7.51 10.93
N ARG A 68 -7.15 -7.15 11.83
CA ARG A 68 -8.05 -8.09 12.51
C ARG A 68 -9.48 -7.56 12.49
N PRO A 69 -10.49 -8.45 12.57
CA PRO A 69 -11.85 -8.01 12.84
C PRO A 69 -11.93 -7.09 14.07
N GLY A 70 -12.76 -6.06 14.00
CA GLY A 70 -12.87 -4.98 14.99
C GLY A 70 -11.92 -3.80 14.77
N HIS A 71 -10.92 -3.92 13.88
CA HIS A 71 -10.16 -2.76 13.41
C HIS A 71 -10.99 -1.90 12.46
N PHE A 72 -10.59 -0.64 12.30
CA PHE A 72 -11.21 0.30 11.36
C PHE A 72 -10.23 0.65 10.25
N VAL A 73 -10.73 0.67 9.01
CA VAL A 73 -9.99 1.10 7.82
C VAL A 73 -10.66 2.31 7.19
N LEU A 74 -9.92 3.09 6.41
CA LEU A 74 -10.47 4.24 5.70
C LEU A 74 -11.09 3.80 4.37
N VAL A 75 -12.36 4.13 4.16
CA VAL A 75 -13.08 3.85 2.93
C VAL A 75 -13.68 5.11 2.33
N VAL A 76 -13.87 5.10 1.01
CA VAL A 76 -14.55 6.18 0.31
C VAL A 76 -16.06 6.01 0.47
N ALA A 77 -16.69 7.03 1.05
CA ALA A 77 -18.13 7.14 1.27
C ALA A 77 -18.85 7.73 0.05
N GLY A 78 -20.19 7.77 0.12
CA GLY A 78 -21.00 8.53 -0.83
C GLY A 78 -20.63 10.01 -0.81
N GLY A 79 -20.40 10.61 -1.98
CA GLY A 79 -19.93 12.00 -2.10
C GLY A 79 -18.41 12.17 -2.07
N GLY A 80 -17.64 11.08 -2.02
CA GLY A 80 -16.19 11.11 -2.17
C GLY A 80 -15.41 11.46 -0.91
N SER A 81 -16.06 11.61 0.24
CA SER A 81 -15.39 11.77 1.54
C SER A 81 -14.80 10.45 2.03
N LEU A 82 -13.83 10.52 2.93
CA LEU A 82 -13.30 9.36 3.64
C LEU A 82 -14.05 9.17 4.95
N GLN A 83 -14.39 7.93 5.27
CA GLN A 83 -14.92 7.55 6.56
C GLN A 83 -14.30 6.24 7.06
N PRO A 84 -14.23 6.05 8.38
CA PRO A 84 -13.90 4.76 8.99
C PRO A 84 -14.96 3.70 8.66
N ALA A 85 -14.52 2.48 8.38
CA ALA A 85 -15.39 1.31 8.29
C ALA A 85 -14.78 0.15 9.07
N GLU A 86 -15.61 -0.53 9.85
CA GLU A 86 -15.19 -1.67 10.66
C GLU A 86 -14.87 -2.87 9.78
N VAL A 87 -13.72 -3.49 10.03
CA VAL A 87 -13.32 -4.77 9.47
C VAL A 87 -14.09 -5.87 10.20
N VAL A 88 -14.86 -6.65 9.46
CA VAL A 88 -15.66 -7.76 10.02
C VAL A 88 -15.11 -9.12 9.67
N ARG A 89 -14.31 -9.20 8.60
CA ARG A 89 -13.76 -10.48 8.14
C ARG A 89 -12.39 -10.31 7.51
N VAL A 90 -11.52 -11.25 7.84
CA VAL A 90 -10.15 -11.32 7.35
C VAL A 90 -9.81 -12.77 7.03
N TRP A 91 -9.29 -13.05 5.84
CA TRP A 91 -8.87 -14.40 5.45
C TRP A 91 -7.86 -14.39 4.31
N ASP A 92 -7.16 -15.51 4.11
CA ASP A 92 -6.17 -15.65 3.04
C ASP A 92 -6.77 -16.29 1.78
N ARG A 93 -6.25 -15.88 0.62
CA ARG A 93 -6.55 -16.45 -0.69
C ARG A 93 -5.30 -16.46 -1.55
N ARG A 94 -5.20 -17.38 -2.50
CA ARG A 94 -4.23 -17.26 -3.61
C ARG A 94 -4.94 -16.83 -4.88
N ASP A 95 -4.32 -15.92 -5.62
CA ASP A 95 -4.83 -15.46 -6.91
C ASP A 95 -3.68 -15.14 -7.86
N VAL A 96 -3.99 -15.00 -9.14
CA VAL A 96 -3.00 -14.67 -10.17
C VAL A 96 -2.96 -13.16 -10.39
N GLY A 97 -1.75 -12.61 -10.43
CA GLY A 97 -1.53 -11.21 -10.77
C GLY A 97 -1.36 -10.33 -9.54
N ALA A 98 -0.24 -9.59 -9.46
CA ALA A 98 0.00 -8.59 -8.42
C ALA A 98 0.55 -7.30 -9.04
N TYR A 99 0.07 -6.16 -8.54
CA TYR A 99 0.47 -4.83 -9.00
C TYR A 99 0.65 -3.89 -7.82
N ALA A 100 1.80 -3.21 -7.75
CA ALA A 100 2.11 -2.22 -6.72
C ALA A 100 2.29 -0.83 -7.34
N PRO A 101 1.21 -0.11 -7.68
CA PRO A 101 1.31 1.21 -8.30
C PRO A 101 1.83 2.26 -7.31
N LEU A 102 2.77 3.08 -7.77
CA LEU A 102 3.25 4.28 -7.10
C LEU A 102 2.51 5.51 -7.66
N THR A 103 1.85 6.23 -6.76
CA THR A 103 1.29 7.55 -7.05
C THR A 103 2.21 8.66 -6.51
N ARG A 104 2.04 9.89 -7.01
CA ARG A 104 2.74 11.07 -6.48
C ARG A 104 2.54 11.28 -4.98
N HIS A 105 1.35 10.97 -4.46
CA HIS A 105 1.07 11.05 -3.03
C HIS A 105 1.54 9.82 -2.23
N GLY A 106 1.85 8.69 -2.89
CA GLY A 106 2.24 7.45 -2.20
C GLY A 106 1.09 6.76 -1.46
N THR A 107 -0.15 7.11 -1.82
CA THR A 107 -1.38 6.44 -1.37
C THR A 107 -2.33 6.32 -2.55
N LEU A 108 -3.23 5.35 -2.49
CA LEU A 108 -4.27 5.17 -3.50
C LEU A 108 -5.54 4.57 -2.89
N VAL A 109 -6.62 4.54 -3.68
CA VAL A 109 -7.86 3.87 -3.32
C VAL A 109 -8.00 2.65 -4.22
N VAL A 110 -8.16 1.47 -3.62
CA VAL A 110 -8.41 0.20 -4.30
C VAL A 110 -9.69 -0.40 -3.72
N ASP A 111 -10.63 -0.80 -4.56
CA ASP A 111 -11.92 -1.37 -4.14
C ASP A 111 -12.67 -0.51 -3.09
N GLY A 112 -12.49 0.81 -3.17
CA GLY A 112 -13.09 1.77 -2.25
C GLY A 112 -12.40 1.91 -0.89
N VAL A 113 -11.25 1.27 -0.68
CA VAL A 113 -10.45 1.33 0.56
C VAL A 113 -9.13 2.07 0.31
N VAL A 114 -8.71 2.93 1.25
CA VAL A 114 -7.45 3.67 1.14
C VAL A 114 -6.28 2.77 1.57
N ALA A 115 -5.28 2.64 0.70
CA ALA A 115 -4.05 1.90 0.94
C ALA A 115 -2.80 2.77 0.70
N SER A 116 -1.69 2.37 1.31
CA SER A 116 -0.38 2.90 0.91
C SER A 116 0.04 2.34 -0.45
N CYS A 117 0.95 3.01 -1.15
CA CYS A 117 1.66 2.42 -2.29
C CYS A 117 2.80 1.47 -1.87
N PHE A 118 3.12 1.39 -0.57
CA PHE A 118 4.30 0.70 -0.06
C PHE A 118 3.93 -0.57 0.72
N ALA A 119 4.82 -1.57 0.64
CA ALA A 119 4.58 -2.90 1.19
C ALA A 119 5.77 -3.47 2.00
N LEU A 120 6.79 -2.67 2.29
CA LEU A 120 8.04 -3.22 2.82
C LEU A 120 8.45 -2.63 4.17
N VAL A 121 8.36 -1.31 4.31
CA VAL A 121 8.83 -0.57 5.48
C VAL A 121 7.64 0.14 6.10
N GLN A 122 7.36 -0.16 7.37
CA GLN A 122 6.17 0.35 8.07
C GLN A 122 6.19 1.88 8.21
N GLU A 123 7.37 2.49 8.26
CA GLU A 123 7.54 3.94 8.27
C GLU A 123 7.23 4.56 6.90
N GLN A 124 5.96 4.90 6.70
CA GLN A 124 5.46 5.58 5.50
C GLN A 124 6.30 6.82 5.13
N GLN A 125 6.75 7.61 6.10
CA GLN A 125 7.59 8.79 5.85
C GLN A 125 8.95 8.43 5.26
N LEU A 126 9.57 7.37 5.78
CA LEU A 126 10.85 6.88 5.28
C LEU A 126 10.69 6.36 3.85
N ALA A 127 9.62 5.60 3.57
CA ALA A 127 9.31 5.17 2.21
C ALA A 127 9.08 6.36 1.28
N GLN A 128 8.28 7.36 1.68
CA GLN A 128 8.07 8.56 0.87
C GLN A 128 9.37 9.32 0.57
N LEU A 129 10.27 9.43 1.55
CA LEU A 129 11.58 10.05 1.38
C LEU A 129 12.47 9.23 0.45
N ALA A 130 12.51 7.91 0.63
CA ALA A 130 13.28 7.01 -0.21
C ALA A 130 12.83 7.09 -1.68
N PHE A 131 11.54 7.31 -1.94
CA PHE A 131 11.00 7.44 -3.29
C PHE A 131 10.98 8.88 -3.85
N TRP A 132 11.42 9.90 -3.09
CA TRP A 132 11.50 11.28 -3.59
C TRP A 132 12.35 11.44 -4.88
N PRO A 133 13.53 10.80 -5.02
CA PRO A 133 14.35 10.97 -6.22
C PRO A 133 13.67 10.42 -7.47
N LEU A 134 12.98 9.29 -7.34
CA LEU A 134 12.20 8.69 -8.42
C LEU A 134 11.02 9.60 -8.82
N ARG A 135 10.34 10.23 -7.85
CA ARG A 135 9.26 11.19 -8.11
C ARG A 135 9.77 12.42 -8.87
N LEU A 136 10.94 12.94 -8.49
CA LEU A 136 11.56 14.07 -9.18
C LEU A 136 11.88 13.70 -10.63
N TYR A 137 12.48 12.52 -10.85
CA TYR A 137 12.76 12.01 -12.19
C TYR A 137 11.50 11.94 -13.07
N HIS A 138 10.42 11.32 -12.59
CA HIS A 138 9.17 11.23 -13.35
C HIS A 138 8.47 12.58 -13.53
N SER A 139 8.68 13.55 -12.64
CA SER A 139 8.14 14.91 -12.84
C SER A 139 8.82 15.66 -14.00
N LEU A 140 10.05 15.27 -14.36
CA LEU A 140 10.80 15.89 -15.45
C LEU A 140 10.64 15.15 -16.77
N VAL A 141 10.62 13.81 -16.72
CA VAL A 141 10.66 12.95 -17.93
C VAL A 141 9.26 12.41 -18.30
N GLY A 142 8.31 12.47 -17.37
CA GLY A 142 6.98 11.86 -17.53
C GLY A 142 7.00 10.34 -17.34
N TRP A 143 5.84 9.72 -17.59
CA TRP A 143 5.71 8.27 -17.59
C TRP A 143 6.02 7.71 -18.99
N PRO A 144 7.00 6.78 -19.15
CA PRO A 144 7.37 6.22 -20.45
C PRO A 144 6.33 5.24 -21.05
N GLY A 145 5.14 5.10 -20.44
CA GLY A 145 4.03 4.29 -20.96
C GLY A 145 4.11 2.82 -20.57
N VAL A 146 5.21 2.15 -20.93
CA VAL A 146 5.38 0.70 -20.77
C VAL A 146 6.45 0.39 -19.75
N GLN A 147 6.07 -0.36 -18.71
CA GLN A 147 6.99 -0.96 -17.75
C GLN A 147 6.99 -2.49 -17.91
N GLY A 148 8.18 -3.09 -17.85
CA GLY A 148 8.38 -4.53 -17.79
C GLY A 148 7.79 -5.16 -16.53
N ASP A 149 7.72 -6.49 -16.53
CA ASP A 149 7.23 -7.26 -15.39
C ASP A 149 8.34 -7.41 -14.31
N GLY A 150 7.94 -7.65 -13.07
CA GLY A 150 8.78 -7.77 -11.89
C GLY A 150 9.01 -6.47 -11.13
N VAL A 151 9.92 -6.54 -10.15
CA VAL A 151 10.27 -5.43 -9.26
C VAL A 151 10.99 -4.32 -10.03
N HIS A 152 10.54 -3.08 -9.84
CA HIS A 152 11.19 -1.91 -10.44
C HIS A 152 12.64 -1.78 -9.94
N TRP A 153 13.58 -1.49 -10.84
CA TRP A 153 15.02 -1.43 -10.52
C TRP A 153 15.33 -0.55 -9.30
N TYR A 154 14.61 0.57 -9.16
CA TYR A 154 14.79 1.49 -8.05
C TYR A 154 14.31 0.90 -6.72
N SER A 155 13.19 0.17 -6.73
CA SER A 155 12.70 -0.58 -5.57
C SER A 155 13.72 -1.65 -5.16
N GLY A 156 14.30 -2.37 -6.13
CA GLY A 156 15.35 -3.35 -5.88
C GLY A 156 16.62 -2.74 -5.29
N LEU A 157 17.04 -1.57 -5.75
CA LEU A 157 18.15 -0.81 -5.15
C LEU A 157 17.84 -0.40 -3.71
N LEU A 158 16.66 0.16 -3.46
CA LEU A 158 16.24 0.57 -2.12
C LEU A 158 16.16 -0.60 -1.15
N TYR A 159 15.68 -1.76 -1.61
CA TYR A 159 15.68 -2.99 -0.80
C TYR A 159 17.11 -3.39 -0.37
N ARG A 160 18.06 -3.39 -1.31
CA ARG A 160 19.47 -3.70 -1.01
C ARG A 160 20.08 -2.71 -0.01
N LEU A 161 19.81 -1.42 -0.17
CA LEU A 161 20.29 -0.38 0.74
C LEU A 161 19.61 -0.47 2.12
N GLY A 162 18.30 -0.71 2.15
CA GLY A 162 17.53 -0.87 3.38
C GLY A 162 18.07 -2.01 4.25
N ARG A 163 18.45 -3.14 3.64
CA ARG A 163 19.07 -4.27 4.36
C ARG A 163 20.42 -3.95 4.98
N LEU A 164 21.14 -2.96 4.46
CA LEU A 164 22.44 -2.54 5.01
C LEU A 164 22.29 -1.53 6.15
N LEU A 165 21.18 -0.77 6.17
CA LEU A 165 21.03 0.41 7.01
C LEU A 165 19.97 0.25 8.12
N LEU A 166 18.96 -0.60 7.94
CA LEU A 166 17.83 -0.74 8.86
C LEU A 166 17.90 -2.04 9.67
N PRO A 167 17.38 -2.05 10.91
CA PRO A 167 17.22 -3.27 11.68
C PRO A 167 16.34 -4.31 10.95
N PRO A 168 16.54 -5.62 11.19
CA PRO A 168 15.73 -6.68 10.57
C PRO A 168 14.23 -6.54 10.85
N ASP A 169 13.88 -6.05 12.03
CA ASP A 169 12.49 -5.90 12.50
C ASP A 169 11.72 -4.79 11.77
N SER A 170 12.40 -3.95 10.98
CA SER A 170 11.76 -2.92 10.14
C SER A 170 11.08 -3.49 8.89
N PHE A 171 11.30 -4.78 8.59
CA PHE A 171 10.78 -5.45 7.39
C PHE A 171 9.73 -6.49 7.75
N HIS A 172 8.70 -6.61 6.92
CA HIS A 172 7.78 -7.75 7.03
C HIS A 172 8.50 -9.05 6.65
N PRO A 173 8.39 -10.15 7.43
CA PRO A 173 9.09 -11.41 7.14
C PRO A 173 8.85 -11.95 5.72
N LEU A 174 7.61 -11.87 5.22
CA LEU A 174 7.26 -12.28 3.85
C LEU A 174 7.77 -11.32 2.76
N GLY A 175 7.98 -10.04 3.08
CA GLY A 175 8.46 -9.04 2.12
C GLY A 175 9.91 -9.27 1.72
N ILE A 176 10.70 -9.93 2.58
CA ILE A 176 12.09 -10.31 2.29
C ILE A 176 12.14 -11.32 1.14
N SER A 177 11.23 -12.31 1.13
CA SER A 177 11.20 -13.38 0.11
C SER A 177 10.74 -12.93 -1.28
N GLN A 178 9.85 -11.92 -1.36
CA GLN A 178 9.34 -11.40 -2.64
C GLN A 178 10.32 -10.47 -3.35
N ALA A 179 11.26 -9.86 -2.62
CA ALA A 179 12.28 -8.97 -3.21
C ALA A 179 13.53 -9.72 -3.70
N GLU A 180 13.63 -11.02 -3.42
CA GLU A 180 14.75 -11.90 -3.80
C GLU A 180 14.45 -12.77 -5.04
N SER A 181 13.19 -12.82 -5.49
CA SER A 181 12.75 -13.49 -6.72
C SER A 181 12.87 -12.60 -7.96
#